data_AF-W7DGB3-F1
#
_entry.id   AF-W7DGB3-F1
#
_cell.length_a   1.000
_cell.length_b   1.000
_cell.length_c   1.000
_cell.angle_alpha   90.00
_cell.angle_beta   90.00
_cell.angle_gamma   90.00
#
_symmetry.space_group_name_H-M   'P 1'
#
loop_
_entity.id
_entity.type
_entity.pdbx_description
1 polymer ?
#
loop_
_entity_poly.entity_id
_entity_poly.type
_entity_poly.pdbx_seq_one_letter_code
_entity_poly.pdbx_strand_id
1 'polypeptide(L)'
;MKKRLKDKRPIVVTGWTPHWMFTKFDLKFLDDPKNVYGDAEDIHTIVRKGLKKDMPSAYAVLDNFNWTPEEMSKVMLEVNDGADPEEAAKKWVKNNPDKVAEWTKGVQKVNGDKIKLTYVAWDSEIASTNVVAEVLRSVGYKPTIQAMEIQPMWASVATGAADGMVAAWLPNTAGVYYKDYKSDIEDLGINLKGAKVGLAVPTYMKNINSIEDLKK
;
A
#
# COMPACT_ATOMS: atom_id res chain seq x y z
N MET A 1 4.34 23.21 -0.12
CA MET A 1 4.20 22.69 -1.51
C MET A 1 3.10 23.38 -2.31
N LYS A 2 1.80 23.21 -1.99
CA LYS A 2 0.63 23.70 -2.76
C LYS A 2 0.76 25.14 -3.30
N LYS A 3 1.14 26.10 -2.46
CA LYS A 3 1.34 27.52 -2.85
C LYS A 3 2.43 27.71 -3.92
N ARG A 4 3.54 26.96 -3.86
CA ARG A 4 4.61 27.04 -4.86
C ARG A 4 4.17 26.46 -6.20
N LEU A 5 3.41 25.36 -6.17
CA LEU A 5 2.83 24.75 -7.38
C LEU A 5 1.85 25.69 -8.08
N LYS A 6 0.94 26.31 -7.33
CA LYS A 6 -0.01 27.31 -7.85
C LYS A 6 0.69 28.47 -8.55
N ASP A 7 1.76 28.97 -7.94
CA ASP A 7 2.52 30.12 -8.44
C ASP A 7 3.62 29.72 -9.44
N LYS A 8 3.67 28.44 -9.88
CA LYS A 8 4.72 27.86 -10.74
C LYS A 8 6.16 28.17 -10.29
N ARG A 9 6.37 28.25 -8.97
CA ARG A 9 7.69 28.52 -8.37
C ARG A 9 8.47 27.21 -8.17
N PRO A 10 9.77 27.17 -8.51
CA PRO A 10 10.59 25.98 -8.33
C PRO A 10 10.49 25.39 -6.93
N ILE A 11 10.39 24.06 -6.88
CA ILE A 11 10.34 23.26 -5.65
C ILE A 11 10.86 21.85 -5.95
N VAL A 12 11.65 21.32 -5.02
CA VAL A 12 12.03 19.90 -4.95
C VAL A 12 11.34 19.33 -3.72
N VAL A 13 10.74 18.14 -3.84
CA VAL A 13 10.10 17.44 -2.73
C VAL A 13 10.62 16.01 -2.66
N THR A 14 10.74 15.47 -1.45
CA THR A 14 10.82 14.02 -1.25
C THR A 14 9.45 13.44 -1.55
N GLY A 15 9.38 12.59 -2.58
CA GLY A 15 8.15 11.93 -3.02
C GLY A 15 8.30 10.42 -2.97
N TRP A 16 7.15 9.76 -2.89
CA TRP A 16 7.05 8.32 -3.07
C TRP A 16 5.87 8.00 -3.96
N THR A 17 5.94 6.91 -4.70
CA THR A 17 4.80 6.30 -5.38
C THR A 17 4.55 4.94 -4.76
N PRO A 18 3.29 4.55 -4.55
CA PRO A 18 2.06 5.33 -4.79
C PRO A 18 1.86 6.48 -3.79
N HIS A 19 1.40 7.65 -4.26
CA HIS A 19 1.00 8.76 -3.39
C HIS A 19 0.05 9.74 -4.10
N TRP A 20 -0.97 10.26 -3.39
CA TRP A 20 -1.99 11.14 -3.95
C TRP A 20 -1.44 12.42 -4.60
N MET A 21 -0.25 12.88 -4.18
CA MET A 21 0.40 14.07 -4.75
C MET A 21 0.66 13.94 -6.25
N PHE A 22 0.99 12.73 -6.74
CA PHE A 22 1.26 12.50 -8.15
C PHE A 22 -0.03 12.45 -9.00
N THR A 23 -1.18 12.17 -8.38
CA THR A 23 -2.49 12.32 -9.04
C THR A 23 -2.99 13.76 -9.01
N LYS A 24 -2.73 14.49 -7.91
CA LYS A 24 -3.22 15.86 -7.72
C LYS A 24 -2.37 16.92 -8.41
N PHE A 25 -1.08 16.63 -8.61
CA PHE A 25 -0.13 17.57 -9.17
C PHE A 25 0.72 16.88 -10.25
N ASP A 26 1.00 17.61 -11.33
CA ASP A 26 1.90 17.14 -12.39
C ASP A 26 3.35 17.15 -11.89
N LEU A 27 3.78 16.03 -11.30
CA LEU A 27 5.13 15.81 -10.78
C LEU A 27 5.84 14.72 -11.59
N LYS A 28 7.16 14.85 -11.71
CA LYS A 28 8.06 13.82 -12.24
C LYS A 28 9.15 13.53 -11.21
N PHE A 29 9.57 12.27 -11.09
CA PHE A 29 10.80 11.93 -10.38
C PHE A 29 12.01 12.44 -11.16
N LEU A 30 13.06 12.78 -10.42
CA LEU A 30 14.38 13.02 -10.98
C LEU A 30 15.13 11.70 -11.16
N ASP A 31 15.94 11.63 -12.21
CA ASP A 31 16.88 10.54 -12.43
C ASP A 31 17.91 10.52 -11.30
N ASP A 32 18.10 9.33 -10.71
CA ASP A 32 19.04 9.06 -9.63
C ASP A 32 20.19 8.17 -10.13
N PRO A 33 21.17 8.73 -10.87
CA PRO A 33 22.26 7.94 -11.45
C PRO A 33 23.20 7.33 -10.41
N LYS A 34 23.12 7.76 -9.15
CA LYS A 34 23.92 7.24 -8.04
C LYS A 34 23.16 6.23 -7.19
N ASN A 35 21.90 5.96 -7.53
CA ASN A 35 21.01 5.06 -6.82
C ASN A 35 20.96 5.34 -5.31
N VAL A 36 20.94 6.62 -4.92
CA VAL A 36 20.93 7.01 -3.50
C VAL A 36 19.62 6.64 -2.80
N TYR A 37 18.52 6.54 -3.55
CA TYR A 37 17.21 6.10 -3.04
C TYR A 37 16.95 4.59 -3.20
N GLY A 38 17.85 3.87 -3.86
CA GLY A 38 17.69 2.45 -4.16
C GLY A 38 16.73 2.18 -5.32
N ASP A 39 16.67 0.91 -5.71
CA ASP A 39 15.77 0.44 -6.77
C ASP A 39 14.31 0.50 -6.33
N ALA A 40 13.40 0.33 -7.29
CA ALA A 40 11.97 0.23 -6.98
C ALA A 40 11.72 -0.90 -5.98
N GLU A 41 10.83 -0.63 -5.04
CA GLU A 41 10.30 -1.58 -4.08
C GLU A 41 8.93 -2.07 -4.55
N ASP A 42 8.52 -3.19 -3.98
CA ASP A 42 7.19 -3.73 -4.14
C ASP A 42 6.52 -3.83 -2.76
N ILE A 43 5.19 -3.79 -2.74
CA ILE A 43 4.41 -4.02 -1.51
C ILE A 43 3.89 -5.45 -1.55
N HIS A 44 4.15 -6.19 -0.48
CA HIS A 44 3.79 -7.58 -0.33
C HIS A 44 2.60 -7.78 0.62
N THR A 45 1.88 -8.87 0.40
CA THR A 45 0.91 -9.40 1.36
C THR A 45 1.57 -10.48 2.21
N ILE A 46 1.57 -10.29 3.53
CA ILE A 46 2.17 -11.21 4.49
C ILE A 46 1.08 -11.73 5.43
N VAL A 47 1.05 -13.05 5.66
CA VAL A 47 0.09 -13.70 6.56
C VAL A 47 0.79 -14.57 7.59
N ARG A 48 0.09 -14.86 8.70
CA ARG A 48 0.61 -15.80 9.71
C ARG A 48 0.66 -17.22 9.13
N LYS A 49 1.59 -18.04 9.62
CA LYS A 49 1.61 -19.46 9.29
C LYS A 49 0.27 -20.13 9.62
N GLY A 50 -0.16 -21.03 8.74
CA GLY A 50 -1.38 -21.80 8.91
C GLY A 50 -2.67 -21.09 8.50
N LEU A 51 -2.62 -19.81 8.10
CA LEU A 51 -3.83 -19.07 7.71
C LEU A 51 -4.60 -19.79 6.59
N LYS A 52 -3.91 -20.39 5.62
CA LYS A 52 -4.54 -21.14 4.52
C LYS A 52 -5.44 -22.27 5.01
N LYS A 53 -5.05 -22.94 6.10
CA LYS A 53 -5.79 -24.04 6.70
C LYS A 53 -6.94 -23.52 7.57
N ASP A 54 -6.67 -22.49 8.37
CA ASP A 54 -7.61 -21.99 9.37
C ASP A 54 -8.71 -21.13 8.75
N MET A 55 -8.36 -20.31 7.75
CA MET A 55 -9.25 -19.35 7.07
C MET A 55 -9.00 -19.35 5.55
N PRO A 56 -9.34 -20.44 4.83
CA PRO A 56 -9.04 -20.59 3.40
C PRO A 56 -9.66 -19.48 2.54
N SER A 57 -10.86 -19.00 2.90
CA SER A 57 -11.52 -17.90 2.17
C SER A 57 -10.78 -16.57 2.32
N ALA A 58 -10.37 -16.21 3.54
CA ALA A 58 -9.56 -15.01 3.75
C ALA A 58 -8.18 -15.11 3.10
N TYR A 59 -7.53 -16.27 3.21
CA TYR A 59 -6.25 -16.54 2.56
C TYR A 59 -6.38 -16.29 1.05
N ALA A 60 -7.41 -16.84 0.40
CA ALA A 60 -7.61 -16.65 -1.03
C ALA A 60 -7.86 -15.18 -1.42
N VAL A 61 -8.62 -14.43 -0.63
CA VAL A 61 -8.80 -12.98 -0.87
C VAL A 61 -7.45 -12.24 -0.79
N LEU A 62 -6.65 -12.53 0.24
CA LEU A 62 -5.35 -11.90 0.48
C LEU A 62 -4.31 -12.28 -0.59
N ASP A 63 -4.33 -13.53 -1.04
CA ASP A 63 -3.45 -14.08 -2.09
C ASP A 63 -3.78 -13.50 -3.47
N ASN A 64 -5.08 -13.33 -3.77
CA ASN A 64 -5.51 -12.74 -5.03
C ASN A 64 -5.36 -11.20 -5.06
N PHE A 65 -5.25 -10.55 -3.89
CA PHE A 65 -5.23 -9.09 -3.80
C PHE A 65 -4.02 -8.50 -4.52
N ASN A 66 -4.31 -7.70 -5.54
CA ASN A 66 -3.33 -6.91 -6.26
C ASN A 66 -3.97 -5.68 -6.87
N TRP A 67 -3.21 -4.59 -6.95
CA TRP A 67 -3.66 -3.34 -7.56
C TRP A 67 -2.47 -2.46 -7.98
N THR A 68 -2.79 -1.45 -8.77
CA THR A 68 -1.83 -0.50 -9.34
C THR A 68 -1.63 0.71 -8.43
N PRO A 69 -0.49 1.41 -8.58
CA PRO A 69 -0.26 2.69 -7.90
C PRO A 69 -1.36 3.73 -8.11
N GLU A 70 -1.97 3.74 -9.31
CA GLU A 70 -3.06 4.65 -9.66
C GLU A 70 -4.35 4.34 -8.91
N GLU A 71 -4.70 3.06 -8.78
CA GLU A 71 -5.87 2.61 -8.02
C GLU A 71 -5.74 2.97 -6.54
N MET A 72 -4.57 2.73 -5.94
CA MET A 72 -4.29 3.15 -4.56
C MET A 72 -4.33 4.67 -4.40
N SER A 73 -3.74 5.41 -5.34
CA SER A 73 -3.70 6.88 -5.27
C SER A 73 -5.09 7.52 -5.32
N LYS A 74 -6.06 6.90 -5.99
CA LYS A 74 -7.46 7.36 -5.97
C LYS A 74 -8.07 7.28 -4.56
N VAL A 75 -7.85 6.18 -3.84
CA VAL A 75 -8.33 6.03 -2.44
C VAL A 75 -7.66 7.04 -1.53
N MET A 76 -6.32 7.14 -1.60
CA MET A 76 -5.57 8.12 -0.82
C MET A 76 -6.00 9.55 -1.09
N LEU A 77 -6.35 9.89 -2.34
CA LEU A 77 -6.81 11.23 -2.68
C LEU A 77 -8.15 11.56 -2.00
N GLU A 78 -9.09 10.63 -1.97
CA GLU A 78 -10.38 10.82 -1.29
C GLU A 78 -10.18 11.02 0.22
N VAL A 79 -9.31 10.21 0.84
CA VAL A 79 -8.96 10.36 2.27
C VAL A 79 -8.30 11.72 2.52
N ASN A 80 -7.32 12.10 1.69
CA ASN A 80 -6.67 13.41 1.78
C ASN A 80 -7.66 14.58 1.60
N ASP A 81 -8.72 14.40 0.81
CA ASP A 81 -9.76 15.41 0.60
C ASP A 81 -10.82 15.43 1.72
N GLY A 82 -10.64 14.62 2.77
CA GLY A 82 -11.37 14.66 4.02
C GLY A 82 -12.37 13.52 4.23
N ALA A 83 -12.39 12.52 3.35
CA ALA A 83 -13.22 11.34 3.55
C ALA A 83 -12.66 10.45 4.68
N ASP A 84 -13.56 9.79 5.40
CA ASP A 84 -13.16 8.70 6.29
C ASP A 84 -12.55 7.54 5.45
N PRO A 85 -11.43 6.92 5.88
CA PRO A 85 -10.81 5.83 5.13
C PRO A 85 -11.71 4.63 4.84
N GLU A 86 -12.60 4.26 5.75
CA GLU A 86 -13.53 3.15 5.53
C GLU A 86 -14.56 3.54 4.47
N GLU A 87 -15.07 4.76 4.51
CA GLU A 87 -16.03 5.25 3.51
C GLU A 87 -15.39 5.42 2.12
N ALA A 88 -14.15 5.89 2.05
CA ALA A 88 -13.38 5.95 0.81
C ALA A 88 -13.16 4.55 0.21
N ALA A 89 -12.83 3.56 1.06
CA ALA A 89 -12.67 2.17 0.63
C ALA A 89 -14.00 1.54 0.18
N LYS A 90 -15.10 1.72 0.91
CA LYS A 90 -16.45 1.29 0.52
C LYS A 90 -16.84 1.83 -0.85
N LYS A 91 -16.63 3.12 -1.07
CA LYS A 91 -16.92 3.76 -2.34
C LYS A 91 -16.03 3.21 -3.45
N TRP A 92 -14.74 3.00 -3.20
CA TRP A 92 -13.83 2.41 -4.17
C TRP A 92 -14.25 0.98 -4.54
N VAL A 93 -14.51 0.11 -3.56
CA VAL A 93 -14.97 -1.28 -3.80
C VAL A 93 -16.26 -1.30 -4.60
N LYS A 94 -17.23 -0.44 -4.26
CA LYS A 94 -18.49 -0.30 -5.01
C LYS A 94 -18.28 0.12 -6.47
N ASN A 95 -17.30 0.98 -6.73
CA ASN A 95 -17.02 1.53 -8.05
C ASN A 95 -16.08 0.66 -8.91
N ASN A 96 -15.46 -0.38 -8.33
CA ASN A 96 -14.53 -1.27 -9.03
C ASN A 96 -14.96 -2.75 -8.90
N PRO A 97 -16.21 -3.10 -9.28
CA PRO A 97 -16.75 -4.45 -9.05
C PRO A 97 -15.96 -5.54 -9.79
N ASP A 98 -15.42 -5.24 -10.98
CA ASP A 98 -14.63 -6.20 -11.76
C ASP A 98 -13.34 -6.59 -11.03
N LYS A 99 -12.66 -5.60 -10.42
CA LYS A 99 -11.44 -5.84 -9.65
C LYS A 99 -11.72 -6.63 -8.38
N VAL A 100 -12.82 -6.31 -7.69
CA VAL A 100 -13.28 -7.05 -6.51
C VAL A 100 -13.66 -8.50 -6.89
N ALA A 101 -14.25 -8.71 -8.06
CA ALA A 101 -14.57 -10.05 -8.56
C ALA A 101 -13.32 -10.88 -8.85
N GLU A 102 -12.23 -10.28 -9.34
CA GLU A 102 -10.93 -10.94 -9.47
C GLU A 102 -10.42 -11.43 -8.11
N TRP A 103 -10.44 -10.56 -7.10
CA TRP A 103 -9.92 -10.90 -5.76
C TRP A 103 -10.77 -11.94 -5.03
N THR A 104 -12.07 -11.97 -5.31
CA THR A 104 -13.03 -12.90 -4.66
C THR A 104 -13.32 -14.14 -5.51
N LYS A 105 -12.61 -14.34 -6.62
CA LYS A 105 -12.81 -15.48 -7.51
C LYS A 105 -12.54 -16.80 -6.79
N GLY A 106 -13.55 -17.67 -6.73
CA GLY A 106 -13.46 -18.98 -6.07
C GLY A 106 -13.50 -18.93 -4.54
N VAL A 107 -13.73 -17.76 -3.94
CA VAL A 107 -13.81 -17.57 -2.49
C VAL A 107 -15.19 -17.99 -1.98
N GLN A 108 -15.23 -18.89 -0.99
CA GLN A 108 -16.47 -19.26 -0.32
C GLN A 108 -16.87 -18.18 0.68
N LYS A 109 -18.15 -17.80 0.70
CA LYS A 109 -18.67 -16.88 1.71
C LYS A 109 -18.63 -17.50 3.10
N VAL A 110 -18.28 -16.71 4.09
CA VAL A 110 -18.30 -17.08 5.52
C VAL A 110 -19.40 -16.31 6.25
N ASN A 111 -19.64 -16.64 7.53
CA ASN A 111 -20.71 -16.02 8.32
C ASN A 111 -20.17 -15.38 9.60
N GLY A 112 -19.56 -14.20 9.46
CA GLY A 112 -19.15 -13.37 10.58
C GLY A 112 -17.83 -13.77 11.24
N ASP A 113 -17.04 -14.62 10.59
CA ASP A 113 -15.70 -15.02 11.02
C ASP A 113 -14.83 -13.77 11.21
N LYS A 114 -14.05 -13.76 12.29
CA LYS A 114 -13.16 -12.63 12.60
C LYS A 114 -11.82 -12.81 11.91
N ILE A 115 -11.26 -11.71 11.43
CA ILE A 115 -9.90 -11.64 10.93
C ILE A 115 -9.26 -10.34 11.41
N LYS A 116 -8.00 -10.39 11.81
CA LYS A 116 -7.26 -9.21 12.27
C LYS A 116 -6.15 -8.87 11.29
N LEU A 117 -6.21 -7.65 10.74
CA LEU A 117 -5.15 -7.10 9.90
C LEU A 117 -4.43 -5.97 10.64
N THR A 118 -3.12 -5.88 10.42
CA THR A 118 -2.29 -4.82 11.00
C THR A 118 -1.58 -4.05 9.92
N TYR A 119 -1.38 -2.76 10.16
CA TYR A 119 -0.78 -1.86 9.18
C TYR A 119 -0.01 -0.72 9.87
N VAL A 120 0.88 -0.06 9.14
CA VAL A 120 1.53 1.18 9.59
C VAL A 120 0.68 2.36 9.12
N ALA A 121 0.55 3.42 9.92
CA ALA A 121 -0.30 4.57 9.61
C ALA A 121 0.26 5.51 8.50
N TRP A 122 0.73 4.93 7.41
CA TRP A 122 1.09 5.61 6.16
C TRP A 122 -0.14 5.69 5.25
N ASP A 123 -0.26 6.75 4.43
CA ASP A 123 -1.44 6.95 3.57
C ASP A 123 -1.74 5.75 2.66
N SER A 124 -0.70 5.13 2.12
CA SER A 124 -0.78 3.94 1.26
C SER A 124 -1.37 2.73 1.99
N GLU A 125 -0.96 2.52 3.23
CA GLU A 125 -1.33 1.38 4.07
C GLU A 125 -2.70 1.56 4.72
N ILE A 126 -3.06 2.81 5.04
CA ILE A 126 -4.43 3.18 5.39
C ILE A 126 -5.34 2.82 4.21
N ALA A 127 -4.98 3.21 2.99
CA ALA A 127 -5.77 2.92 1.80
C ALA A 127 -5.88 1.40 1.52
N SER A 128 -4.75 0.68 1.43
CA SER A 128 -4.75 -0.75 1.11
C SER A 128 -5.52 -1.57 2.14
N THR A 129 -5.28 -1.32 3.43
CA THR A 129 -5.86 -2.13 4.51
C THR A 129 -7.37 -1.90 4.62
N ASN A 130 -7.85 -0.67 4.40
CA ASN A 130 -9.30 -0.41 4.38
C ASN A 130 -9.99 -1.04 3.15
N VAL A 131 -9.37 -0.98 1.97
CA VAL A 131 -9.90 -1.65 0.76
C VAL A 131 -10.00 -3.16 0.98
N VAL A 132 -8.93 -3.79 1.47
CA VAL A 132 -8.90 -5.23 1.74
C VAL A 132 -9.91 -5.62 2.81
N ALA A 133 -10.05 -4.82 3.88
CA ALA A 133 -11.08 -5.04 4.89
C ALA A 133 -12.49 -5.01 4.27
N GLU A 134 -12.78 -4.08 3.38
CA GLU A 134 -14.08 -4.02 2.72
C GLU A 134 -14.33 -5.21 1.79
N VAL A 135 -13.31 -5.67 1.06
CA VAL A 135 -13.39 -6.88 0.24
C VAL A 135 -13.66 -8.11 1.12
N LEU A 136 -12.99 -8.23 2.27
CA LEU A 136 -13.24 -9.29 3.25
C LEU A 136 -14.67 -9.23 3.81
N ARG A 137 -15.20 -8.03 4.09
CA ARG A 137 -16.62 -7.85 4.48
C ARG A 137 -17.57 -8.33 3.38
N SER A 138 -17.25 -8.09 2.11
CA SER A 138 -18.09 -8.52 0.97
C SER A 138 -18.26 -10.04 0.87
N VAL A 139 -17.30 -10.82 1.40
CA VAL A 139 -17.36 -12.28 1.48
C VAL A 139 -17.77 -12.80 2.87
N GLY A 140 -18.17 -11.91 3.79
CA GLY A 140 -18.82 -12.26 5.06
C GLY A 140 -17.95 -12.22 6.31
N TYR A 141 -16.68 -11.80 6.22
CA TYR A 141 -15.82 -11.62 7.40
C TYR A 141 -16.18 -10.37 8.21
N LYS A 142 -15.74 -10.35 9.47
CA LYS A 142 -15.72 -9.19 10.36
C LYS A 142 -14.26 -8.79 10.62
N PRO A 143 -13.63 -8.02 9.72
CA PRO A 143 -12.25 -7.61 9.88
C PRO A 143 -12.11 -6.60 11.02
N THR A 144 -11.04 -6.74 11.80
CA THR A 144 -10.51 -5.71 12.70
C THR A 144 -9.19 -5.25 12.12
N ILE A 145 -9.04 -3.95 11.87
CA ILE A 145 -7.79 -3.37 11.38
C ILE A 145 -7.14 -2.57 12.51
N GLN A 146 -5.83 -2.71 12.71
CA GLN A 146 -5.12 -2.04 13.79
C GLN A 146 -3.82 -1.40 13.27
N ALA A 147 -3.73 -0.08 13.43
CA ALA A 147 -2.50 0.66 13.17
C ALA A 147 -1.46 0.38 14.27
N MET A 148 -0.20 0.23 13.88
CA MET A 148 0.94 0.13 14.80
C MET A 148 2.26 0.49 14.11
N GLU A 149 3.32 0.63 14.90
CA GLU A 149 4.66 0.81 14.37
C GLU A 149 5.13 -0.43 13.58
N ILE A 150 6.08 -0.24 12.66
CA ILE A 150 6.52 -1.29 11.75
C ILE A 150 7.03 -2.55 12.49
N GLN A 151 7.87 -2.39 13.52
CA GLN A 151 8.40 -3.55 14.27
C GLN A 151 7.30 -4.41 14.92
N PRO A 152 6.37 -3.86 15.73
CA PRO A 152 5.28 -4.65 16.29
C PRO A 152 4.30 -5.18 15.23
N MET A 153 4.13 -4.50 14.07
CA MET A 153 3.33 -5.03 12.96
C MET A 153 3.87 -6.39 12.49
N TRP A 154 5.16 -6.47 12.18
CA TRP A 154 5.81 -7.71 11.77
C TRP A 154 5.77 -8.79 12.85
N ALA A 155 6.09 -8.42 14.09
CA ALA A 155 6.02 -9.36 15.22
C ALA A 155 4.60 -9.91 15.43
N SER A 156 3.56 -9.10 15.23
CA SER A 156 2.18 -9.53 15.44
C SER A 156 1.74 -10.62 14.46
N VAL A 157 2.15 -10.54 13.19
CA VAL A 157 1.85 -11.56 12.18
C VAL A 157 2.70 -12.82 12.42
N ALA A 158 3.99 -12.64 12.72
CA ALA A 158 4.90 -13.76 13.02
C ALA A 158 4.47 -14.59 14.25
N THR A 159 3.90 -13.93 15.26
CA THR A 159 3.39 -14.59 16.48
C THR A 159 1.94 -15.05 16.37
N GLY A 160 1.25 -14.76 15.26
CA GLY A 160 -0.17 -15.05 15.07
C GLY A 160 -1.13 -14.18 15.88
N ALA A 161 -0.63 -13.12 16.54
CA ALA A 161 -1.46 -12.11 17.20
C ALA A 161 -2.24 -11.21 16.21
N ALA A 162 -1.85 -11.24 14.93
CA ALA A 162 -2.60 -10.77 13.78
C ALA A 162 -2.58 -11.84 12.67
N ASP A 163 -3.57 -11.82 11.79
CA ASP A 163 -3.72 -12.82 10.72
C ASP A 163 -2.95 -12.44 9.46
N GLY A 164 -2.78 -11.14 9.19
CA GLY A 164 -1.98 -10.67 8.06
C GLY A 164 -1.84 -9.16 7.94
N MET A 165 -1.11 -8.73 6.93
CA MET A 165 -0.86 -7.35 6.53
C MET A 165 -0.71 -7.27 5.00
N VAL A 166 -1.04 -6.11 4.42
CA VAL A 166 -0.87 -5.80 2.99
C VAL A 166 0.07 -4.60 2.80
N ALA A 167 1.04 -4.50 3.69
CA ALA A 167 1.82 -3.30 4.01
C ALA A 167 3.35 -3.53 3.97
N ALA A 168 3.80 -4.67 3.47
CA ALA A 168 5.21 -5.06 3.54
C ALA A 168 6.00 -4.49 2.35
N TRP A 169 6.62 -3.33 2.53
CA TRP A 169 7.52 -2.73 1.53
C TRP A 169 8.85 -3.49 1.49
N LEU A 170 9.13 -4.17 0.38
CA LEU A 170 10.30 -5.01 0.19
C LEU A 170 11.03 -4.67 -1.11
N PRO A 171 12.36 -4.89 -1.18
CA PRO A 171 13.20 -5.53 -0.16
C PRO A 171 13.88 -4.56 0.83
N ASN A 172 13.77 -3.25 0.67
CA ASN A 172 14.62 -2.29 1.38
C ASN A 172 13.98 -1.84 2.70
N THR A 173 12.79 -1.24 2.64
CA THR A 173 12.10 -0.59 3.77
C THR A 173 11.84 -1.56 4.92
N ALA A 174 11.33 -2.75 4.62
CA ALA A 174 11.05 -3.78 5.61
C ALA A 174 12.00 -4.98 5.54
N GLY A 175 13.11 -4.88 4.81
CA GLY A 175 14.03 -6.00 4.56
C GLY A 175 14.60 -6.64 5.81
N VAL A 176 14.93 -5.84 6.83
CA VAL A 176 15.42 -6.33 8.13
C VAL A 176 14.34 -7.16 8.82
N TYR A 177 13.11 -6.65 8.89
CA TYR A 177 12.01 -7.37 9.52
C TYR A 177 11.62 -8.64 8.77
N TYR A 178 11.62 -8.59 7.43
CA TYR A 178 11.40 -9.80 6.62
C TYR A 178 12.47 -10.85 6.90
N LYS A 179 13.75 -10.45 6.94
CA LYS A 179 14.84 -11.37 7.26
C LYS A 179 14.66 -12.02 8.64
N ASP A 180 14.26 -11.24 9.63
CA ASP A 180 14.11 -11.69 11.02
C ASP A 180 12.90 -12.63 11.21
N TYR A 181 11.82 -12.43 10.45
CA TYR A 181 10.55 -13.16 10.65
C TYR A 181 10.18 -14.15 9.54
N LYS A 182 10.91 -14.24 8.42
CA LYS A 182 10.55 -15.07 7.24
C LYS A 182 10.25 -16.54 7.55
N SER A 183 10.82 -17.11 8.61
CA SER A 183 10.54 -18.48 9.07
C SER A 183 9.12 -18.63 9.63
N ASP A 184 8.59 -17.57 10.21
CA ASP A 184 7.39 -17.54 11.04
C ASP A 184 6.19 -16.86 10.36
N ILE A 185 6.39 -16.41 9.12
CA ILE A 185 5.35 -15.81 8.26
C ILE A 185 5.23 -16.55 6.93
N GLU A 186 4.15 -16.30 6.21
CA GLU A 186 3.97 -16.69 4.82
C GLU A 186 3.82 -15.43 3.96
N ASP A 187 4.66 -15.31 2.95
CA ASP A 187 4.65 -14.22 1.98
C ASP A 187 3.83 -14.67 0.76
N LEU A 188 2.67 -14.05 0.55
CA LEU A 188 1.78 -14.35 -0.56
C LEU A 188 2.22 -13.65 -1.86
N GLY A 189 3.30 -12.86 -1.79
CA GLY A 189 3.88 -12.17 -2.91
C GLY A 189 3.40 -10.73 -3.06
N ILE A 190 3.71 -10.18 -4.23
CA ILE A 190 3.56 -8.76 -4.54
C ILE A 190 2.09 -8.41 -4.78
N ASN A 191 1.55 -7.51 -3.98
CA ASN A 191 0.22 -6.91 -4.19
C ASN A 191 0.28 -5.57 -4.94
N LEU A 192 1.43 -4.88 -4.95
CA LEU A 192 1.64 -3.67 -5.71
C LEU A 192 3.09 -3.59 -6.19
N LYS A 193 3.25 -3.40 -7.51
CA LYS A 193 4.56 -3.26 -8.15
C LYS A 193 4.98 -1.81 -8.33
N GLY A 194 6.29 -1.57 -8.29
CA GLY A 194 6.88 -0.30 -8.72
C GLY A 194 6.66 0.84 -7.73
N ALA A 195 6.61 0.51 -6.44
CA ALA A 195 6.73 1.51 -5.41
C ALA A 195 8.13 2.15 -5.49
N LYS A 196 8.22 3.46 -5.38
CA LYS A 196 9.48 4.18 -5.58
C LYS A 196 9.56 5.33 -4.61
N VAL A 197 10.73 5.56 -4.05
CA VAL A 197 11.05 6.78 -3.30
C VAL A 197 12.06 7.59 -4.12
N GLY A 198 11.99 8.91 -4.03
CA GLY A 198 12.97 9.77 -4.70
C GLY A 198 12.68 11.25 -4.56
N LEU A 199 13.52 12.06 -5.21
CA LEU A 199 13.24 13.48 -5.38
C LEU A 199 12.31 13.69 -6.56
N ALA A 200 11.24 14.43 -6.34
CA ALA A 200 10.28 14.81 -7.37
C ALA A 200 10.24 16.33 -7.55
N VAL A 201 10.03 16.74 -8.80
CA VAL A 201 9.84 18.14 -9.20
C VAL A 201 8.58 18.27 -10.05
N PRO A 202 7.96 19.46 -10.11
CA PRO A 202 6.87 19.71 -11.05
C PRO A 202 7.33 19.60 -12.50
N THR A 203 6.48 19.08 -13.37
CA THR A 203 6.79 18.89 -14.80
C THR A 203 7.10 20.21 -15.52
N TYR A 204 6.63 21.35 -15.00
CA TYR A 204 6.98 22.67 -15.52
C TYR A 204 8.46 23.04 -15.34
N MET A 205 9.21 22.37 -14.45
CA MET A 205 10.67 22.51 -14.31
C MET A 205 11.38 21.67 -15.39
N LYS A 206 11.28 22.11 -16.66
CA LYS A 206 11.76 21.36 -17.84
C LYS A 206 13.27 21.08 -17.81
N ASN A 207 14.07 21.97 -17.21
CA ASN A 207 15.53 21.89 -17.22
C ASN A 207 16.12 21.05 -16.07
N ILE A 208 15.28 20.55 -15.16
CA ILE A 208 15.71 19.74 -14.02
C ILE A 208 15.17 18.33 -14.24
N ASN A 209 16.06 17.39 -14.56
CA ASN A 209 15.70 16.01 -14.89
C ASN A 209 16.48 14.98 -14.07
N SER A 210 17.65 15.33 -13.54
CA SER A 210 18.43 14.47 -12.64
C SER A 210 18.70 15.12 -11.29
N ILE A 211 18.94 14.32 -10.25
CA ILE A 211 19.45 14.80 -8.95
C ILE A 211 20.75 15.61 -9.14
N GLU A 212 21.57 15.26 -10.12
CA GLU A 212 22.81 16.00 -10.42
C GLU A 212 22.55 17.42 -10.97
N ASP A 213 21.35 17.71 -11.52
CA ASP A 213 20.97 19.06 -11.93
C ASP A 213 20.72 20.00 -10.75
N LEU A 214 20.51 19.48 -9.54
CA LEU A 214 20.28 20.28 -8.33
C LEU A 214 21.55 20.90 -7.74
N LYS A 215 22.73 20.48 -8.22
CA LYS A 215 24.03 20.98 -7.75
C LYS A 215 24.50 22.22 -8.51
N LYS A 216 23.78 22.60 -9.57
CA LYS A 216 24.09 23.73 -10.45
C LYS A 216 23.30 24.97 -10.00
#